data_AF-A0A948YBQ5-F1
#
_entry.id   AF-A0A948YBQ5-F1
#
_cell.length_a   1.000
_cell.length_b   1.000
_cell.length_c   1.000
_cell.angle_alpha   90.00
_cell.angle_beta   90.00
_cell.angle_gamma   90.00
#
_symmetry.space_group_name_H-M   'P 1'
#
loop_
_entity.id
_entity.type
_entity.pdbx_description
1 polymer ?
#
loop_
_entity_poly.entity_id
_entity_poly.type
_entity_poly.pdbx_seq_one_letter_code
_entity_poly.pdbx_strand_id
1 'polypeptide(L)'
;MAKRNKNDLKIAQEDLKKIYGRDWEFFQKKILNNCYCGNCKGPYNATITDYEIFLKKLNDILLSGKCKTCGGPVGRYLETSEVFVYAEAIEKVRSKYEAN
;
A
#
# COMPACT_ATOMS: atom_id res chain seq x y z
N MET A 1 -13.11 7.02 1.78
CA MET A 1 -12.23 5.86 1.61
C MET A 1 -12.20 5.50 0.14
N ALA A 2 -11.01 5.22 -0.43
CA ALA A 2 -10.91 4.73 -1.80
C ALA A 2 -11.77 3.45 -1.93
N LYS A 3 -12.69 3.42 -2.89
CA LYS A 3 -13.59 2.27 -3.08
C LYS A 3 -12.75 1.07 -3.55
N ARG A 4 -12.87 -0.05 -2.83
CA ARG A 4 -12.30 -1.35 -3.24
C ARG A 4 -13.04 -1.82 -4.50
N ASN A 5 -12.31 -2.04 -5.58
CA ASN A 5 -12.87 -2.66 -6.77
C ASN A 5 -12.79 -4.18 -6.62
N LYS A 6 -13.73 -4.92 -7.23
CA LYS A 6 -13.71 -6.40 -7.23
C LYS A 6 -12.41 -7.01 -7.76
N ASN A 7 -11.65 -6.25 -8.55
CA ASN A 7 -10.44 -6.70 -9.22
C ASN A 7 -9.16 -6.29 -8.47
N ASP A 8 -9.27 -5.70 -7.28
CA ASP A 8 -8.09 -5.40 -6.46
C ASP A 8 -7.61 -6.69 -5.79
N LEU A 9 -6.35 -7.06 -6.00
CA LEU A 9 -5.76 -8.26 -5.43
C LEU A 9 -5.27 -7.95 -4.01
N LYS A 10 -5.85 -8.59 -3.00
CA LYS A 10 -5.32 -8.50 -1.63
C LYS A 10 -4.03 -9.32 -1.55
N ILE A 11 -2.90 -8.66 -1.32
CA ILE A 11 -1.59 -9.32 -1.27
C ILE A 11 -1.02 -9.36 0.16
N ALA A 12 -0.11 -10.31 0.39
CA ALA A 12 0.58 -10.47 1.66
C ALA A 12 1.74 -9.46 1.80
N GLN A 13 2.16 -9.20 3.04
CA GLN A 13 3.25 -8.27 3.31
C GLN A 13 4.58 -8.75 2.72
N GLU A 14 4.79 -10.06 2.69
CA GLU A 14 5.98 -10.70 2.12
C GLU A 14 6.08 -10.41 0.62
N ASP A 15 4.96 -10.33 -0.09
CA ASP A 15 4.94 -10.02 -1.51
C ASP A 15 5.13 -8.51 -1.76
N LEU A 16 4.56 -7.65 -0.91
CA LEU A 16 4.88 -6.22 -0.94
C LEU A 16 6.38 -5.96 -0.69
N LYS A 17 6.99 -6.70 0.24
CA LYS A 17 8.44 -6.62 0.50
C LYS A 17 9.26 -7.04 -0.71
N LYS A 18 8.81 -8.03 -1.50
CA LYS A 18 9.47 -8.41 -2.76
C LYS A 18 9.37 -7.30 -3.81
N ILE A 19 8.23 -6.62 -3.91
CA ILE A 19 8.03 -5.48 -4.81
C ILE A 19 9.02 -4.35 -4.49
N TYR A 20 9.07 -3.94 -3.22
CA TYR A 20 9.97 -2.87 -2.80
C TYR A 20 11.45 -3.29 -2.79
N GLY A 21 11.76 -4.57 -2.57
CA GLY A 21 13.12 -5.09 -2.58
C GLY A 21 14.04 -4.31 -1.63
N ARG A 22 15.01 -3.59 -2.20
CA ARG A 22 15.98 -2.78 -1.45
C ARG A 22 15.33 -1.55 -0.79
N ASP A 23 14.23 -1.05 -1.36
CA ASP A 23 13.50 0.12 -0.87
C ASP A 23 12.50 -0.23 0.24
N TRP A 24 12.54 -1.46 0.77
CA TRP A 24 11.67 -1.89 1.86
C TRP A 24 11.82 -1.03 3.12
N GLU A 25 13.06 -0.64 3.45
CA GLU A 25 13.30 0.25 4.58
C GLU A 25 12.69 1.65 4.36
N PHE A 26 12.76 2.15 3.12
CA PHE A 26 12.12 3.41 2.74
C PHE A 26 10.60 3.31 2.92
N PHE A 27 9.98 2.21 2.47
CA PHE A 27 8.55 1.96 2.71
C PHE A 27 8.21 2.02 4.20
N GLN A 28 8.91 1.28 5.04
CA GLN A 28 8.63 1.21 6.48
C GLN A 28 8.80 2.56 7.18
N LYS A 29 9.88 3.29 6.87
CA LYS A 29 10.23 4.53 7.57
C LYS A 29 9.51 5.76 7.04
N LYS A 30 9.28 5.83 5.72
CA LYS A 30 8.78 7.05 5.06
C LYS A 30 7.33 6.91 4.61
N ILE A 31 6.93 5.77 4.05
CA ILE A 31 5.58 5.61 3.51
C ILE A 31 4.55 5.40 4.62
N LEU A 32 4.83 4.50 5.57
CA LEU A 32 3.88 4.20 6.65
C LEU A 32 3.57 5.42 7.54
N ASN A 33 4.50 6.36 7.65
CA ASN A 33 4.38 7.57 8.49
C ASN A 33 3.91 8.82 7.72
N ASN A 34 3.48 8.67 6.46
CA ASN A 34 3.11 9.78 5.59
C ASN A 34 1.69 9.59 5.05
N CYS A 35 0.72 9.54 5.96
CA CYS A 35 -0.69 9.48 5.61
C CYS A 35 -1.43 10.74 6.08
N TYR A 36 -2.52 11.05 5.40
CA TYR A 36 -3.49 12.03 5.87
C TYR A 36 -4.63 11.34 6.61
N CYS A 37 -4.96 11.82 7.80
CA CYS A 37 -6.11 11.34 8.56
C CYS A 37 -7.22 12.38 8.56
N GLY A 38 -8.34 12.09 7.90
CA GLY A 38 -9.50 12.98 7.86
C GLY A 38 -10.17 13.23 9.22
N ASN A 39 -9.97 12.32 10.19
CA ASN A 39 -10.52 12.47 11.54
C ASN A 39 -9.65 13.38 12.40
N CYS A 40 -8.33 13.18 12.40
CA CYS A 40 -7.41 14.06 13.12
C CYS A 40 -7.30 15.44 12.47
N LYS A 41 -7.54 15.55 11.16
CA LYS A 41 -7.34 16.76 10.35
C LYS A 41 -5.95 17.38 10.55
N GLY A 42 -4.98 16.55 10.90
CA GLY A 42 -3.60 16.95 11.16
C GLY A 42 -2.79 17.10 9.87
N PRO A 43 -1.50 17.47 9.99
CA PRO A 43 -0.57 17.45 8.87
C PRO A 43 -0.48 16.05 8.25
N TYR A 44 0.04 15.95 7.01
CA TYR A 44 0.25 14.71 6.27
C TYR A 44 1.38 13.84 6.89
N ASN A 45 1.27 13.51 8.17
CA ASN A 45 2.26 12.77 8.95
C ASN A 45 1.63 11.71 9.87
N ALA A 46 0.38 11.31 9.60
CA ALA A 46 -0.24 10.24 10.34
C ALA A 46 0.43 8.90 9.99
N THR A 47 0.71 8.09 11.00
CA THR A 47 1.13 6.71 10.82
C THR A 47 -0.07 5.80 10.57
N ILE A 48 -0.01 5.02 9.51
CA ILE A 48 -0.97 3.93 9.23
C ILE A 48 -0.53 2.64 9.94
N THR A 49 -1.47 1.98 10.60
CA THR A 49 -1.31 0.68 11.28
C THR A 49 -2.43 -0.26 10.85
N ASP A 50 -2.31 -1.55 11.19
CA ASP A 50 -3.32 -2.59 10.91
C ASP A 50 -3.83 -2.56 9.47
N TYR A 51 -2.92 -2.36 8.51
CA TYR A 51 -3.29 -2.15 7.12
C TYR A 51 -3.36 -3.46 6.33
N GLU A 52 -4.35 -3.52 5.45
CA GLU A 52 -4.40 -4.47 4.35
C GLU A 52 -3.73 -3.85 3.12
N ILE A 53 -3.13 -4.71 2.28
CA ILE A 53 -2.40 -4.31 1.08
C ILE A 53 -3.15 -4.81 -0.14
N PHE A 54 -3.43 -3.90 -1.07
CA PHE A 54 -4.11 -4.22 -2.31
C PHE A 54 -3.26 -3.80 -3.50
N LEU A 55 -2.99 -4.75 -4.39
CA LEU A 55 -2.45 -4.49 -5.72
C LEU A 55 -3.60 -4.15 -6.66
N LYS A 56 -3.65 -2.89 -7.10
CA LYS A 56 -4.70 -2.32 -7.94
C LYS A 56 -4.56 -2.82 -9.38
N LYS A 57 -5.61 -2.71 -10.18
CA LYS A 57 -5.60 -3.11 -11.60
C LYS A 57 -4.44 -2.49 -12.41
N LEU A 58 -4.07 -1.24 -12.09
CA LEU A 58 -2.96 -0.52 -12.74
C LEU A 58 -1.61 -0.75 -12.07
N ASN A 59 -1.44 -1.84 -11.30
CA ASN A 59 -0.17 -2.19 -10.65
C ASN A 59 0.31 -1.23 -9.52
N ASP A 60 -0.57 -0.33 -9.10
CA ASP A 60 -0.35 0.51 -7.91
C ASP A 60 -0.69 -0.22 -6.62
N ILE A 61 -0.10 0.25 -5.51
CA ILE A 61 -0.39 -0.27 -4.17
C ILE A 61 -1.36 0.67 -3.45
N LEU A 62 -2.42 0.09 -2.89
CA LEU A 62 -3.29 0.75 -1.92
C LEU A 62 -3.11 0.09 -0.56
N LEU A 63 -2.73 0.89 0.44
CA LEU A 63 -2.79 0.53 1.84
C LEU A 63 -4.13 1.02 2.41
N SER A 64 -4.84 0.16 3.13
CA SER A 64 -6.07 0.51 3.84
C SER A 64 -5.99 0.02 5.27
N GLY A 65 -5.96 0.93 6.23
CA GLY A 65 -5.73 0.61 7.65
C GLY A 65 -6.29 1.68 8.57
N LYS A 66 -5.65 1.83 9.73
CA LYS A 66 -6.07 2.73 10.81
C LYS A 66 -5.01 3.78 11.09
N CYS A 67 -5.46 4.96 11.53
CA CYS A 67 -4.57 5.97 12.09
C CYS A 67 -4.08 5.51 13.45
N LYS A 68 -2.75 5.52 13.67
CA LYS A 68 -2.16 5.21 14.97
C LYS A 68 -2.67 6.12 16.10
N THR A 69 -3.00 7.38 15.80
CA THR A 69 -3.39 8.40 16.80
C THR A 69 -4.84 8.27 17.25
N CYS A 70 -5.79 8.14 16.31
CA CYS A 70 -7.23 8.16 16.64
C CYS A 70 -7.95 6.84 16.36
N GLY A 71 -7.27 5.83 15.81
CA GLY A 71 -7.88 4.56 15.40
C GLY A 71 -8.82 4.65 14.19
N GLY A 72 -9.10 5.86 13.69
CA GLY A 72 -9.96 6.10 12.55
C GLY A 72 -9.39 5.57 11.23
N PRO A 73 -10.24 5.36 10.21
CA PRO A 73 -9.81 4.79 8.92
C PRO A 73 -8.85 5.73 8.18
N VAL A 74 -7.77 5.17 7.64
CA VAL A 74 -6.78 5.87 6.81
C VAL A 74 -6.40 4.99 5.63
N GLY A 75 -6.17 5.61 4.47
CA GLY A 75 -5.67 4.93 3.29
C GLY A 75 -4.51 5.69 2.67
N ARG A 76 -3.64 4.96 1.98
CA ARG A 76 -2.51 5.51 1.21
C ARG A 76 -2.44 4.84 -0.15
N TYR A 77 -2.57 5.62 -1.20
CA TYR A 77 -2.35 5.18 -2.58
C TYR A 77 -0.89 5.47 -2.96
N LEU A 78 -0.25 4.51 -3.63
CA LEU A 78 1.16 4.55 -4.01
C LEU A 78 1.26 4.20 -5.49
N GLU A 79 1.75 5.15 -6.28
CA GLU A 79 1.94 5.05 -7.74
C GLU A 79 3.17 4.18 -8.07
N THR A 80 3.19 2.95 -7.56
CA THR A 80 4.31 2.01 -7.72
C THR A 80 4.47 1.54 -9.15
N SER A 81 3.44 1.63 -9.97
CA SER A 81 3.51 1.29 -11.40
C SER A 81 4.39 2.24 -12.20
N GLU A 82 4.58 3.47 -11.73
CA GLU A 82 5.44 4.48 -12.37
C GLU A 82 6.92 4.31 -12.00
N VAL A 83 7.23 3.40 -11.07
CA VAL A 83 8.60 3.12 -10.64
C VAL A 83 9.14 1.91 -11.38
N PHE A 84 9.88 2.17 -12.46
CA PHE A 84 10.39 1.14 -13.39
C PHE A 84 11.08 -0.05 -12.70
N VAL A 85 11.86 0.20 -11.63
CA VAL A 85 12.60 -0.86 -10.92
C VAL A 85 11.69 -1.87 -10.20
N TYR A 86 10.41 -1.55 -9.98
CA TYR A 86 9.44 -2.45 -9.34
C TYR A 86 8.66 -3.30 -10.33
N ALA A 87 8.67 -2.96 -11.63
CA ALA A 87 7.75 -3.53 -12.62
C ALA A 87 7.80 -5.07 -12.68
N GLU A 88 8.99 -5.65 -12.77
CA GLU A 88 9.14 -7.11 -12.84
C GLU A 88 8.62 -7.82 -11.58
N ALA A 89 8.88 -7.26 -10.40
CA ALA A 89 8.42 -7.84 -9.14
C ALA A 89 6.91 -7.74 -8.99
N ILE A 90 6.30 -6.63 -9.44
CA ILE A 90 4.85 -6.45 -9.45
C ILE A 90 4.18 -7.49 -10.35
N GLU A 91 4.68 -7.70 -11.57
CA GLU A 91 4.13 -8.71 -12.49
C GLU A 91 4.21 -10.12 -11.90
N LYS A 92 5.35 -10.50 -11.32
CA LYS A 92 5.50 -11.81 -10.65
C LYS A 92 4.50 -11.99 -9.52
N VAL A 93 4.29 -10.95 -8.71
CA VAL A 93 3.31 -10.99 -7.63
C VAL A 93 1.90 -11.07 -8.21
N ARG A 94 1.54 -10.26 -9.21
CA ARG A 94 0.22 -10.32 -9.85
C ARG A 94 -0.09 -11.73 -10.37
N SER A 95 0.80 -12.31 -11.17
CA SER A 95 0.60 -13.64 -11.74
C SER A 95 0.41 -14.71 -10.67
N LYS A 96 1.10 -14.61 -9.51
CA LYS A 96 0.90 -15.52 -8.37
C LYS A 96 -0.54 -15.49 -7.86
N TYR A 97 -1.18 -14.32 -7.82
CA TYR A 97 -2.54 -14.16 -7.29
C TYR A 97 -3.63 -14.40 -8.32
N GLU A 98 -3.35 -14.20 -9.61
CA GLU A 98 -4.30 -14.49 -10.70
C GLU A 98 -4.31 -15.97 -11.12
N ALA A 99 -3.25 -16.71 -10.79
CA ALA A 99 -3.17 -18.16 -11.02
C ALA A 99 -3.90 -19.00 -9.96
N ASN A 100 -4.47 -18.37 -8.92
CA ASN A 100 -5.24 -19.01 -7.85
C ASN A 100 -6.72 -18.60 -7.92
#